data_AF-C4MIC6-F1
#
_entry.id   AF-C4MIC6-F1
#
_cell.length_a   1.000
_cell.length_b   1.000
_cell.length_c   1.000
_cell.angle_alpha   90.00
_cell.angle_beta   90.00
_cell.angle_gamma   90.00
#
_symmetry.space_group_name_H-M   'P 1'
#
loop_
_entity.id
_entity.type
_entity.pdbx_description
1 polymer ?
#
loop_
_entity_poly.entity_id
_entity_poly.type
_entity_poly.pdbx_seq_one_letter_code
_entity_poly.pdbx_strand_id
1 'polypeptide(L)'
;MPQSQKYEYFWMLLLMVSSFPTIISLLSKFVTPINGGPEKFTSYESGIEPIGEACIQFQIRYYMFALVSVIFDVETVFLYPWAMSFYDSGIQSLIEALVFISIPIVGLVYAWRKGALEWSQTSGISSARRFWND
;
A
#
# COMPACT_ATOMS: atom_id res chain seq x y z
N MET A 1 6.53 -6.17 35.47
CA MET A 1 5.19 -5.71 35.06
C MET A 1 4.27 -6.93 34.94
N PRO A 2 3.06 -6.93 35.54
CA PRO A 2 2.10 -8.01 35.36
C PRO A 2 1.73 -8.14 33.88
N GLN A 3 1.62 -9.37 33.36
CA GLN A 3 1.28 -9.58 31.94
C GLN A 3 -0.12 -9.05 31.59
N SER A 4 -1.06 -9.03 32.55
CA SER A 4 -2.40 -8.47 32.38
C SER A 4 -2.37 -6.97 32.03
N GLN A 5 -1.51 -6.20 32.68
CA GLN A 5 -1.40 -4.75 32.50
C GLN A 5 -0.97 -4.37 31.07
N LYS A 6 -0.16 -5.20 30.39
CA LYS A 6 0.29 -4.94 29.01
C LYS A 6 -0.86 -4.96 28.01
N TYR A 7 -1.77 -5.93 28.15
CA TYR A 7 -2.94 -6.05 27.28
C TYR A 7 -3.91 -4.89 27.52
N GLU A 8 -4.03 -4.43 28.76
CA GLU A 8 -4.85 -3.25 29.09
C GLU A 8 -4.33 -2.00 28.35
N TYR A 9 -3.03 -1.70 28.38
CA TYR A 9 -2.47 -0.56 27.63
C TYR A 9 -2.65 -0.70 26.12
N PHE A 10 -2.48 -1.90 25.58
CA PHE A 10 -2.69 -2.18 24.16
C PHE A 10 -4.13 -1.86 23.73
N TRP A 11 -5.13 -2.34 24.48
CA TRP A 11 -6.53 -2.05 24.19
C TRP A 11 -6.87 -0.57 24.37
N MET A 12 -6.33 0.09 25.40
CA MET A 12 -6.51 1.54 25.59
C MET A 12 -5.98 2.35 24.39
N LEU A 13 -4.79 2.01 23.89
CA LEU A 13 -4.19 2.68 22.72
C LEU A 13 -5.03 2.45 21.46
N LEU A 14 -5.47 1.21 21.23
CA LEU A 14 -6.28 0.87 20.05
C LEU A 14 -7.60 1.64 20.04
N LEU A 15 -8.28 1.73 21.19
CA LEU A 15 -9.50 2.51 21.34
C LEU A 15 -9.27 4.01 21.17
N MET A 16 -8.17 4.55 21.71
CA MET A 16 -7.82 5.96 21.56
C MET A 16 -7.58 6.32 20.09
N VAL A 17 -6.78 5.52 19.36
CA VAL A 17 -6.46 5.77 17.94
C VAL A 17 -7.69 5.60 17.04
N SER A 18 -8.56 4.62 17.30
CA SER A 18 -9.77 4.40 16.50
C SER A 18 -10.89 5.40 16.78
N SER A 19 -11.01 5.88 18.03
CA SER A 19 -12.09 6.79 18.43
C SER A 19 -11.91 8.18 17.81
N PHE A 20 -10.68 8.69 17.74
CA PHE A 20 -10.42 10.05 17.30
C PHE A 20 -10.90 10.35 15.85
N PRO A 21 -10.57 9.55 14.82
CA PRO A 21 -11.10 9.72 13.46
C PRO A 21 -12.62 9.55 13.40
N THR A 22 -13.17 8.62 14.19
CA THR A 22 -14.60 8.32 14.22
C THR A 22 -15.40 9.50 14.77
N ILE A 23 -14.94 10.11 15.86
CA ILE A 23 -15.56 11.30 16.48
C ILE A 23 -15.50 12.48 15.50
N ILE A 24 -14.36 12.71 14.84
CA ILE A 24 -14.21 13.78 13.85
C ILE A 24 -15.15 13.56 12.66
N SER A 25 -15.25 12.34 12.14
CA SER A 25 -16.14 12.00 11.03
C SER A 25 -17.63 12.18 11.40
N LEU A 26 -18.02 11.78 12.62
CA LEU A 26 -19.37 11.99 13.15
C LEU A 26 -19.70 13.47 13.34
N LEU A 27 -18.76 14.24 13.91
CA LEU A 27 -18.94 15.67 14.10
C LEU A 27 -19.03 16.39 12.76
N SER A 28 -18.20 16.02 11.78
CA SER A 28 -18.27 16.54 10.42
C SER A 28 -19.64 16.29 9.78
N LYS A 29 -20.20 15.08 9.94
CA LYS A 29 -21.56 14.76 9.50
C LYS A 29 -22.64 15.57 10.21
N PHE A 30 -22.48 15.88 11.49
CA PHE A 30 -23.47 16.63 12.27
C PHE A 30 -23.45 18.13 11.99
N VAL A 31 -22.28 18.71 11.76
CA VAL A 31 -22.11 20.15 11.49
C VAL A 31 -22.42 20.49 10.02
N THR A 32 -22.22 19.55 9.09
CA THR A 32 -22.41 19.83 7.65
C THR A 32 -23.90 19.94 7.31
N PRO A 33 -24.34 21.06 6.70
CA PRO A 33 -25.71 21.19 6.23
C PRO A 33 -26.01 20.15 5.14
N ILE A 34 -27.08 19.37 5.34
CA ILE A 34 -27.48 18.27 4.47
C ILE A 34 -28.18 18.82 3.22
N ASN A 35 -27.41 19.42 2.30
CA ASN A 35 -27.91 19.85 1.00
C ASN A 35 -27.57 18.79 -0.05
N GLY A 36 -28.40 17.75 -0.15
CA GLY A 36 -28.20 16.58 -1.01
C GLY A 36 -28.82 16.72 -2.40
N GLY A 37 -28.28 17.61 -3.24
CA GLY A 37 -28.64 17.64 -4.66
C GLY A 37 -28.16 16.37 -5.39
N PRO A 38 -28.91 15.84 -6.37
CA PRO A 38 -28.55 14.62 -7.10
C PRO A 38 -27.18 14.72 -7.80
N GLU A 39 -26.78 15.93 -8.19
CA GLU A 39 -25.47 16.23 -8.79
C GLU A 39 -24.29 15.95 -7.84
N LYS A 40 -24.47 16.01 -6.52
CA LYS A 40 -23.39 15.70 -5.56
C LYS A 40 -23.04 14.21 -5.51
N PHE A 41 -23.92 13.36 -6.02
CA PHE A 41 -23.75 11.91 -6.05
C PHE A 41 -23.28 11.41 -7.41
N THR A 42 -23.13 12.28 -8.41
CA THR A 42 -22.59 11.90 -9.71
C THR A 42 -21.06 11.86 -9.66
N SER A 43 -20.46 11.02 -10.49
CA SER A 43 -19.01 10.97 -10.64
C SER A 43 -18.51 12.31 -11.19
N TYR A 44 -17.43 12.82 -10.60
CA TYR A 44 -16.85 14.10 -11.00
C TYR A 44 -16.06 13.96 -12.30
N GLU A 45 -16.55 14.56 -13.38
CA GLU A 45 -15.89 14.66 -14.70
C GLU A 45 -15.98 16.11 -15.23
N SER A 46 -15.74 17.10 -14.35
CA SER A 46 -15.78 18.54 -14.68
C SER A 46 -17.04 19.00 -15.44
N GLY A 47 -18.22 18.48 -15.06
CA GLY A 47 -19.52 18.85 -15.66
C GLY A 47 -19.91 18.04 -16.90
N ILE A 48 -19.10 17.04 -17.28
CA ILE A 48 -19.41 16.07 -18.33
C ILE A 48 -20.04 14.84 -17.67
N GLU A 49 -21.01 14.22 -18.35
CA GLU A 49 -21.55 12.94 -17.89
C GLU A 49 -20.46 11.85 -17.95
N PRO A 50 -20.26 11.09 -16.87
CA PRO A 50 -19.21 10.07 -16.83
C PRO A 50 -19.45 9.03 -17.92
N ILE A 51 -18.46 8.89 -18.81
CA ILE A 51 -18.49 7.94 -19.92
C ILE A 51 -17.62 6.71 -19.58
N GLY A 52 -18.24 5.54 -19.62
CA GLY A 52 -17.56 4.25 -19.41
C GLY A 52 -17.69 3.68 -18.00
N GLU A 53 -17.27 2.43 -17.83
CA GLU A 53 -17.28 1.76 -16.53
C GLU A 53 -16.09 2.20 -15.67
N ALA A 54 -16.34 2.46 -14.39
CA ALA A 54 -15.29 2.77 -13.40
C ALA A 54 -14.33 1.59 -13.14
N CYS A 55 -14.70 0.38 -13.55
CA CYS A 55 -13.94 -0.85 -13.33
C CYS A 55 -13.13 -1.26 -14.57
N ILE A 56 -12.19 -0.42 -14.99
CA ILE A 56 -11.21 -0.80 -16.01
C ILE A 56 -10.12 -1.71 -15.44
N GLN A 57 -9.54 -2.55 -16.30
CA GLN A 57 -8.39 -3.36 -15.93
C GLN A 57 -7.18 -2.46 -15.71
N PHE A 58 -6.77 -2.34 -14.45
CA PHE A 58 -5.53 -1.67 -14.07
C PHE A 58 -4.32 -2.42 -14.61
N GLN A 59 -3.22 -1.70 -14.77
CA GLN A 59 -1.98 -2.25 -15.32
C GLN A 59 -1.44 -3.37 -14.42
N ILE A 60 -1.02 -4.50 -15.00
CA ILE A 60 -0.45 -5.66 -14.28
C ILE A 60 0.74 -5.31 -13.37
N ARG A 61 1.40 -4.17 -13.61
CA ARG A 61 2.52 -3.67 -12.83
C ARG A 61 2.18 -3.44 -11.34
N TYR A 62 0.96 -3.02 -11.02
CA TYR A 62 0.53 -2.87 -9.62
C TYR A 62 0.50 -4.21 -8.88
N TYR A 63 0.10 -5.27 -9.57
CA TYR A 63 0.13 -6.63 -9.02
C TYR A 63 1.57 -7.11 -8.78
N MET A 64 2.50 -6.81 -9.70
CA MET A 64 3.91 -7.17 -9.50
C MET A 64 4.51 -6.50 -8.26
N PHE A 65 4.19 -5.23 -8.01
CA PHE A 65 4.62 -4.54 -6.79
C PHE A 65 4.04 -5.18 -5.53
N ALA A 66 2.74 -5.48 -5.52
CA ALA A 66 2.10 -6.15 -4.38
C ALA A 66 2.74 -7.52 -4.10
N LEU A 67 3.00 -8.31 -5.15
CA LEU A 67 3.62 -9.63 -5.01
C LEU A 67 5.05 -9.55 -4.46
N VAL A 68 5.85 -8.58 -4.92
CA VAL A 68 7.20 -8.33 -4.36
C VAL A 68 7.12 -7.92 -2.89
N SER A 69 6.18 -7.05 -2.52
CA SER A 69 5.99 -6.64 -1.13
C SER A 69 5.58 -7.80 -0.21
N VAL A 70 4.72 -8.71 -0.68
CA VAL A 70 4.31 -9.89 0.10
C VAL A 70 5.47 -10.85 0.30
N ILE A 71 6.29 -11.08 -0.73
CA ILE A 71 7.48 -11.93 -0.62
C ILE A 71 8.46 -11.34 0.40
N PHE A 72 8.71 -10.03 0.33
CA PHE A 72 9.58 -9.34 1.28
C PHE A 72 9.03 -9.36 2.71
N ASP A 73 7.72 -9.18 2.91
CA ASP A 73 7.10 -9.26 4.23
C ASP A 73 7.30 -10.66 4.85
N VAL A 74 7.03 -11.71 4.07
CA VAL A 74 7.25 -13.11 4.48
C VAL A 74 8.70 -13.38 4.85
N GLU A 75 9.65 -12.81 4.10
CA GLU A 75 11.08 -12.91 4.41
C GLU A 75 11.41 -12.31 5.79
N THR A 76 10.86 -11.14 6.12
CA THR A 76 11.10 -10.52 7.43
C THR A 76 10.54 -11.33 8.59
N VAL A 77 9.41 -12.02 8.39
CA VAL A 77 8.86 -12.97 9.38
C VAL A 77 9.83 -14.12 9.65
N PHE A 78 10.53 -14.61 8.62
CA PHE A 78 11.57 -15.64 8.79
C PHE A 78 12.85 -15.12 9.44
N LEU A 79 13.18 -13.84 9.23
CA LEU A 79 14.31 -13.20 9.92
C LEU A 79 14.06 -12.97 11.41
N TYR A 80 12.80 -12.94 11.86
CA TYR A 80 12.47 -12.67 13.26
C TYR A 80 12.97 -13.76 14.23
N PRO A 81 12.68 -15.07 14.03
CA PRO A 81 13.27 -16.14 14.86
C PRO A 81 14.79 -16.17 14.80
N TRP A 82 15.38 -15.92 13.62
CA TRP A 82 16.82 -15.83 13.46
C TRP A 82 17.41 -14.71 14.33
N ALA A 83 16.81 -13.51 14.33
CA ALA A 83 17.24 -12.39 15.15
C ALA A 83 17.12 -12.67 16.65
N MET A 84 16.12 -13.46 17.06
CA MET A 84 15.92 -13.86 18.44
C MET A 84 16.98 -14.87 18.94
N SER A 85 17.46 -15.75 18.06
CA SER A 85 18.43 -16.81 18.38
C SER A 85 19.89 -16.46 18.08
N PHE A 86 20.18 -15.24 17.65
CA PHE A 86 21.52 -14.81 17.24
C PHE A 86 22.59 -14.96 18.34
N TYR A 87 22.21 -14.81 19.61
CA TYR A 87 23.13 -14.82 20.76
C TYR A 87 23.93 -16.11 20.92
N ASP A 88 23.40 -17.26 20.52
CA ASP A 88 24.03 -18.56 20.74
C ASP A 88 24.87 -19.05 19.56
N SER A 89 24.64 -18.51 18.35
CA SER A 89 25.10 -19.11 17.08
C SER A 89 26.20 -18.31 16.35
N GLY A 90 26.58 -17.13 16.84
CA GLY A 90 27.76 -16.38 16.39
C GLY A 90 27.79 -16.07 14.87
N ILE A 91 28.96 -16.25 14.23
CA ILE A 91 29.22 -15.87 12.82
C ILE A 91 28.45 -16.76 11.83
N GLN A 92 28.18 -18.02 12.16
CA GLN A 92 27.48 -18.94 11.26
C GLN A 92 26.04 -18.49 11.02
N SER A 93 25.36 -18.05 12.08
CA SER A 93 24.03 -17.44 12.00
C SER A 93 24.05 -16.16 11.15
N LEU A 94 25.09 -15.33 11.24
CA LEU A 94 25.24 -14.15 10.39
C LEU A 94 25.28 -14.50 8.90
N ILE A 95 26.02 -15.54 8.52
CA ILE A 95 26.14 -15.98 7.12
C ILE A 95 24.77 -16.46 6.60
N GLU A 96 24.02 -17.21 7.41
CA GLU A 96 22.69 -17.70 7.04
C GLU A 96 21.72 -16.56 6.74
N ALA A 97 21.66 -15.52 7.58
CA ALA A 97 20.83 -14.34 7.29
C ALA A 97 21.31 -13.53 6.09
N LEU A 98 22.62 -13.40 5.91
CA LEU A 98 23.17 -12.66 4.77
C LEU A 98 22.82 -13.37 3.45
N VAL A 99 22.92 -14.70 3.41
CA VAL A 99 22.46 -15.51 2.29
C VAL A 99 20.95 -15.36 2.10
N PHE A 100 20.17 -15.44 3.17
CA PHE A 100 18.72 -15.31 3.11
C PHE A 100 18.27 -13.97 2.52
N ILE A 101 18.87 -12.86 2.97
CA ILE A 101 18.61 -11.50 2.48
C ILE A 101 19.10 -11.29 1.05
N SER A 102 20.21 -11.94 0.66
CA SER A 102 20.75 -11.78 -0.69
C SER A 102 19.85 -12.34 -1.78
N ILE A 103 19.10 -13.42 -1.52
CA ILE A 103 18.23 -14.09 -2.50
C ILE A 103 17.13 -13.14 -3.05
N PRO A 104 16.28 -12.51 -2.21
CA PRO A 104 15.25 -11.59 -2.67
C PRO A 104 15.82 -10.27 -3.19
N ILE A 105 16.97 -9.81 -2.69
CA ILE A 105 17.68 -8.68 -3.30
C ILE A 105 18.04 -8.98 -4.76
N VAL A 106 18.58 -10.16 -5.06
CA VAL A 106 18.88 -10.56 -6.44
C VAL A 106 17.60 -10.64 -7.27
N GLY A 107 16.51 -11.17 -6.70
CA GLY A 107 15.19 -11.19 -7.35
C GLY A 107 14.67 -9.78 -7.67
N LEU A 108 14.81 -8.83 -6.74
CA LEU A 108 14.41 -7.44 -6.90
C LEU A 108 15.25 -6.73 -7.96
N VAL A 109 16.58 -6.90 -7.92
CA VAL A 109 17.49 -6.35 -8.94
C VAL A 109 17.14 -6.90 -10.32
N TYR A 110 16.83 -8.19 -10.43
CA TYR A 110 16.40 -8.79 -11.69
C TYR A 110 15.07 -8.20 -12.19
N ALA A 111 14.07 -8.06 -11.31
CA ALA A 111 12.78 -7.47 -11.64
C ALA A 111 12.93 -6.00 -12.09
N TRP A 112 13.81 -5.24 -11.42
CA TRP A 112 14.13 -3.87 -11.77
C TRP A 112 14.80 -3.77 -13.15
N ARG A 113 15.80 -4.61 -13.43
CA ARG A 113 16.45 -4.65 -14.75
C ARG A 113 15.51 -5.03 -15.88
N LYS A 114 14.42 -5.77 -15.59
CA LYS A 114 13.38 -6.10 -16.58
C LYS A 114 12.33 -5.01 -16.77
N GLY A 115 12.45 -3.86 -16.08
CA GLY A 115 11.51 -2.76 -16.19
C GLY A 115 10.12 -3.08 -15.64
N ALA A 116 9.98 -4.11 -14.80
CA ALA A 116 8.71 -4.41 -14.13
C ALA A 116 8.27 -3.26 -13.19
N LEU A 117 9.24 -2.44 -12.78
CA LEU A 117 9.07 -1.25 -11.93
C LEU A 117 9.08 0.07 -12.74
N GLU A 118 9.36 0.04 -14.05
CA GLU A 118 9.41 1.24 -14.87
C GLU A 118 8.00 1.75 -15.21
N TRP A 119 7.76 3.03 -14.96
CA TRP A 119 6.56 3.71 -15.41
C TRP A 119 6.74 4.15 -16.86
N SER A 120 6.17 3.38 -17.80
CA SER A 120 5.94 3.87 -19.16
C SER A 120 4.85 4.94 -19.13
N GLN A 121 5.27 6.20 -19.11
CA GLN A 121 4.42 7.35 -19.35
C GLN A 121 4.06 7.43 -20.84
N THR A 122 2.75 7.45 -21.11
CA THR A 122 2.15 8.18 -22.24
C THR A 122 2.04 7.50 -23.61
N SER A 123 1.16 6.51 -23.76
CA SER A 123 0.64 6.14 -25.09
C SER A 123 -0.56 7.01 -25.55
N GLY A 124 -1.05 7.92 -24.70
CA GLY A 124 -2.29 8.70 -24.95
C GLY A 124 -2.14 10.16 -25.41
N ILE A 125 -0.95 10.79 -25.29
CA ILE A 125 -0.77 12.21 -25.66
C ILE A 125 -0.58 12.42 -27.17
N SER A 126 -0.28 11.36 -27.93
CA SER A 126 -0.15 11.44 -29.39
C SER A 126 -1.51 11.69 -30.08
N SER A 127 -2.60 11.13 -29.55
CA SER A 127 -3.95 11.29 -30.10
C SER A 127 -4.54 12.66 -29.81
N ALA A 128 -4.32 13.19 -28.59
CA ALA A 128 -4.82 14.51 -28.21
C ALA A 128 -4.12 15.62 -29.01
N ARG A 129 -2.82 15.51 -29.29
CA ARG A 129 -2.10 16.49 -30.13
C ARG A 129 -2.62 16.52 -31.59
N ARG A 130 -3.14 15.40 -32.10
CA ARG A 130 -3.73 15.33 -33.44
C ARG A 130 -5.07 16.06 -33.51
N PHE A 131 -5.87 16.01 -32.44
CA PHE A 131 -7.20 16.64 -32.40
C PHE A 131 -7.18 18.18 -32.32
N TRP A 132 -6.15 18.79 -31.73
CA TRP A 132 -6.05 20.26 -31.62
C TRP A 132 -5.38 20.93 -32.83
N ASN A 133 -4.91 20.15 -33.80
CA ASN A 133 -4.21 20.64 -34.99
C ASN A 133 -5.10 20.62 -36.26
N ASP A 134 -6.37 20.24 -36.13
CA ASP A 134 -7.39 20.20 -37.18
C ASP A 134 -8.50 21.22 -36.84
#